data_AF-A0A950UDG1-F1
#
_entry.id   AF-A0A950UDG1-F1
#
_cell.length_a   1.000
_cell.length_b   1.000
_cell.length_c   1.000
_cell.angle_alpha   90.00
_cell.angle_beta   90.00
_cell.angle_gamma   90.00
#
_symmetry.space_group_name_H-M   'P 1'
#
loop_
_entity.id
_entity.type
_entity.pdbx_description
1 polymer ?
#
loop_
_entity_poly.entity_id
_entity_poly.type
_entity_poly.pdbx_seq_one_letter_code
_entity_poly.pdbx_strand_id
1 'polypeptide(L)'
;MRPSKLFFRLPAIVAAVWLLASPASATDSPDNLVPELDQARRDAIQAARETQQHQAAAAALDRELDLLDRDLAARRRGLDESQPEQAQLLGALERLALHPPDETKASEAPLLSSLDRARSQMLLAATVPALRAEAQALAGEIQAVALLRARIAAKESELAGLRDALPKYREHLAQIVAHRAELIRQLLPEPGKATDLAKPDRADLDNLIQLADAAADKRDKALLARARAGLPKEKAEALTLATADPTRPKDLRPFAAADVAMLLPAAGTVLARDQTGGAEAAGQGLHLGTASGAVVVAPFDGQVVYAGPFQPYVLVLIIRHTDGYHSVLAGLGRADSAVGQWVLAGEPVGVMPDAAGQGSGGEIYVELRRNGQPVDPQPWLAKRDESTGRGDRTGD
;
A
#
# COMPACT_ATOMS: atom_id res chain seq x y z
N MET A 1 -15.58 -26.30 60.66
CA MET A 1 -15.83 -27.51 59.84
C MET A 1 -15.84 -27.12 58.37
N ARG A 2 -14.89 -27.65 57.58
CA ARG A 2 -14.96 -27.75 56.10
C ARG A 2 -15.84 -28.96 55.75
N PRO A 3 -16.51 -29.01 54.58
CA PRO A 3 -15.87 -29.42 53.31
C PRO A 3 -16.40 -28.61 52.09
N SER A 4 -15.59 -28.18 51.12
CA SER A 4 -15.05 -28.88 49.93
C SER A 4 -15.62 -28.31 48.62
N LYS A 5 -14.70 -27.79 47.81
CA LYS A 5 -14.61 -27.84 46.32
C LYS A 5 -15.80 -27.32 45.50
N LEU A 6 -15.54 -26.30 44.67
CA LEU A 6 -15.63 -26.47 43.22
C LEU A 6 -14.68 -25.48 42.51
N PHE A 7 -13.82 -26.06 41.68
CA PHE A 7 -12.90 -25.40 40.76
C PHE A 7 -13.68 -24.92 39.53
N PHE A 8 -13.38 -23.71 39.03
CA PHE A 8 -13.53 -23.39 37.61
C PHE A 8 -12.33 -22.55 37.18
N ARG A 9 -11.28 -23.24 36.71
CA ARG A 9 -10.22 -22.64 35.90
C ARG A 9 -10.66 -22.81 34.44
N LEU A 10 -10.79 -21.70 33.71
CA LEU A 10 -10.90 -21.73 32.24
C LEU A 10 -9.66 -22.42 31.66
N PRO A 11 -9.80 -23.34 30.68
CA PRO A 11 -8.66 -23.84 29.95
C PRO A 11 -8.23 -22.80 28.91
N ALA A 12 -6.97 -22.38 28.98
CA ALA A 12 -6.27 -21.79 27.86
C ALA A 12 -6.15 -22.87 26.77
N ILE A 13 -6.86 -22.67 25.66
CA ILE A 13 -6.71 -23.51 24.46
C ILE A 13 -5.39 -23.10 23.81
N VAL A 14 -4.32 -23.80 24.19
CA VAL A 14 -3.08 -23.84 23.42
C VAL A 14 -3.36 -24.79 22.25
N ALA A 15 -3.65 -24.22 21.08
CA ALA A 15 -3.68 -24.98 19.84
C ALA A 15 -2.23 -25.37 19.48
N ALA A 16 -1.79 -26.51 20.01
CA ALA A 16 -0.60 -27.20 19.55
C ALA A 16 -0.89 -27.76 18.15
N VAL A 17 -0.53 -27.00 17.12
CA VAL A 17 -0.43 -27.53 15.75
C VAL A 17 0.73 -28.51 15.76
N TRP A 18 0.40 -29.80 15.76
CA TRP A 18 1.36 -30.86 15.50
C TRP A 18 1.92 -30.66 14.09
N LEU A 19 3.19 -30.26 14.02
CA LEU A 19 4.02 -30.31 12.82
C LEU A 19 4.08 -31.76 12.35
N LEU A 20 3.30 -32.10 11.32
CA LEU A 20 3.64 -33.23 10.46
C LEU A 20 4.85 -32.79 9.62
N ALA A 21 6.04 -33.03 10.16
CA ALA A 21 7.27 -32.99 9.40
C ALA A 21 7.17 -34.06 8.30
N SER A 22 6.86 -33.63 7.07
CA SER A 22 7.04 -34.48 5.91
C SER A 22 8.54 -34.79 5.77
N PRO A 23 8.92 -36.04 5.45
CA PRO A 23 10.31 -36.39 5.25
C PRO A 23 10.83 -35.60 4.04
N ALA A 24 11.84 -34.78 4.28
CA ALA A 24 12.60 -34.09 3.26
C ALA A 24 13.07 -35.12 2.23
N SER A 25 12.55 -35.01 1.00
CA SER A 25 13.07 -35.75 -0.14
C SER A 25 14.51 -35.27 -0.37
N ALA A 26 15.47 -36.15 -0.09
CA ALA A 26 16.85 -35.91 -0.42
C ALA A 26 17.06 -36.09 -1.93
N THR A 27 18.06 -35.37 -2.45
CA THR A 27 18.77 -35.56 -3.74
C THR A 27 18.25 -34.83 -4.98
N ASP A 28 18.08 -33.51 -4.89
CA ASP A 28 18.48 -32.68 -6.04
C ASP A 28 19.98 -32.36 -5.92
N SER A 29 20.72 -32.57 -7.00
CA SER A 29 22.13 -32.18 -7.04
C SER A 29 22.24 -30.66 -6.95
N PRO A 30 23.28 -30.09 -6.31
CA PRO A 30 23.45 -28.64 -6.20
C PRO A 30 23.43 -27.90 -7.56
N ASP A 31 23.73 -28.61 -8.64
CA ASP A 31 23.65 -28.10 -10.02
C ASP A 31 22.23 -27.76 -10.48
N ASN A 32 21.18 -28.40 -9.94
CA ASN A 32 19.78 -28.11 -10.27
C ASN A 32 19.16 -27.01 -9.39
N LEU A 33 19.67 -26.86 -8.15
CA LEU A 33 19.10 -25.95 -7.16
C LEU A 33 19.30 -24.47 -7.50
N VAL A 34 20.40 -24.10 -8.16
CA VAL A 34 20.67 -22.70 -8.54
C VAL A 34 19.70 -22.22 -9.63
N PRO A 35 19.52 -22.94 -10.76
CA PRO A 35 18.48 -22.58 -11.74
C PRO A 35 17.07 -22.53 -11.14
N GLU A 36 16.75 -23.43 -10.22
CA GLU A 36 15.46 -23.45 -9.52
C GLU A 36 15.28 -22.24 -8.61
N LEU A 37 16.31 -21.84 -7.87
CA LEU A 37 16.29 -20.60 -7.07
C LEU A 37 16.08 -19.37 -7.95
N ASP A 38 16.77 -19.30 -9.09
CA ASP A 38 16.61 -18.19 -10.03
C ASP A 38 15.19 -18.15 -10.63
N GLN A 39 14.57 -19.31 -10.85
CA GLN A 39 13.17 -19.40 -11.27
C GLN A 39 12.23 -18.95 -10.15
N ALA A 40 12.41 -19.44 -8.92
CA ALA A 40 11.62 -19.04 -7.76
C ALA A 40 11.70 -17.53 -7.48
N ARG A 41 12.86 -16.89 -7.72
CA ARG A 41 13.02 -15.43 -7.67
C ARG A 41 12.16 -14.72 -8.71
N ARG A 42 12.19 -15.17 -9.97
CA ARG A 42 11.36 -14.58 -11.04
C ARG A 42 9.87 -14.71 -10.73
N ASP A 43 9.46 -15.87 -10.25
CA ASP A 43 8.07 -16.14 -9.87
C ASP A 43 7.65 -15.27 -8.67
N ALA A 44 8.53 -15.11 -7.67
CA ALA A 44 8.29 -14.26 -6.52
C ALA A 44 8.15 -12.78 -6.91
N ILE A 45 9.01 -12.27 -7.81
CA ILE A 45 8.94 -10.89 -8.32
C ILE A 45 7.62 -10.67 -9.08
N GLN A 46 7.24 -11.61 -9.94
CA GLN A 46 6.00 -11.51 -10.72
C GLN A 46 4.77 -11.54 -9.80
N ALA A 47 4.69 -12.50 -8.88
CA ALA A 47 3.59 -12.62 -7.92
C ALA A 47 3.51 -11.41 -6.96
N ALA A 48 4.66 -10.87 -6.52
CA ALA A 48 4.71 -9.66 -5.71
C ALA A 48 4.20 -8.43 -6.48
N ARG A 49 4.59 -8.28 -7.75
CA ARG A 49 4.11 -7.22 -8.63
C ARG A 49 2.60 -7.29 -8.83
N GLU A 50 2.06 -8.47 -9.13
CA GLU A 50 0.62 -8.68 -9.27
C GLU A 50 -0.12 -8.34 -7.97
N THR A 51 0.40 -8.79 -6.83
CA THR A 51 -0.17 -8.48 -5.52
C THR A 51 -0.18 -6.97 -5.24
N GLN A 52 0.92 -6.27 -5.51
CA GLN A 52 1.00 -4.82 -5.35
C GLN A 52 0.06 -4.07 -6.29
N GLN A 53 -0.13 -4.55 -7.53
CA GLN A 53 -1.10 -3.96 -8.47
C GLN A 53 -2.53 -4.08 -7.95
N HIS A 54 -2.92 -5.25 -7.42
CA HIS A 54 -4.23 -5.42 -6.80
C HIS A 54 -4.41 -4.56 -5.53
N GLN A 55 -3.36 -4.43 -4.71
CA GLN A 55 -3.36 -3.54 -3.54
C GLN A 55 -3.51 -2.07 -3.94
N ALA A 56 -2.81 -1.63 -5.00
CA ALA A 56 -2.91 -0.28 -5.52
C ALA A 56 -4.30 0.01 -6.13
N ALA A 57 -4.88 -0.97 -6.84
CA ALA A 57 -6.23 -0.85 -7.39
C ALA A 57 -7.29 -0.72 -6.29
N ALA A 58 -7.21 -1.52 -5.23
CA ALA A 58 -8.09 -1.41 -4.07
C ALA A 58 -7.95 -0.02 -3.40
N ALA A 59 -6.73 0.45 -3.17
CA ALA A 59 -6.47 1.77 -2.59
C ALA A 59 -6.93 2.94 -3.50
N ALA A 60 -6.93 2.76 -4.82
CA ALA A 60 -7.47 3.75 -5.75
C ALA A 60 -9.00 3.80 -5.68
N LEU A 61 -9.67 2.65 -5.63
CA LEU A 61 -11.13 2.56 -5.48
C LEU A 61 -11.61 3.11 -4.13
N ASP A 62 -10.90 2.82 -3.03
CA ASP A 62 -11.18 3.42 -1.73
C ASP A 62 -11.17 4.95 -1.78
N ARG A 63 -10.13 5.54 -2.42
CA ARG A 63 -10.05 7.00 -2.60
C ARG A 63 -11.13 7.55 -3.53
N GLU A 64 -11.51 6.81 -4.58
CA GLU A 64 -12.61 7.20 -5.46
C GLU A 64 -13.94 7.22 -4.70
N LEU A 65 -14.23 6.18 -3.91
CA LEU A 65 -15.41 6.08 -3.07
C LEU A 65 -15.48 7.23 -2.06
N ASP A 66 -14.39 7.54 -1.37
CA ASP A 66 -14.32 8.67 -0.44
C ASP A 66 -14.71 10.00 -1.09
N LEU A 67 -14.32 10.21 -2.35
CA LEU A 67 -14.68 11.42 -3.11
C LEU A 67 -16.15 11.40 -3.54
N LEU A 68 -16.65 10.26 -4.01
CA LEU A 68 -18.05 10.10 -4.42
C LEU A 68 -19.01 10.26 -3.23
N ASP A 69 -18.65 9.74 -2.06
CA ASP A 69 -19.44 9.88 -0.83
C ASP A 69 -19.49 11.33 -0.35
N ARG A 70 -18.38 12.08 -0.47
CA ARG A 70 -18.37 13.52 -0.18
C ARG A 70 -19.27 14.30 -1.14
N ASP A 71 -19.24 13.98 -2.43
CA ASP A 71 -20.12 14.60 -3.43
C ASP A 71 -21.59 14.26 -3.13
N LEU A 72 -21.89 13.00 -2.82
CA LEU A 72 -23.23 12.56 -2.45
C LEU A 72 -23.73 13.28 -1.20
N ALA A 73 -22.89 13.41 -0.17
CA ALA A 73 -23.23 14.12 1.05
C ALA A 73 -23.48 15.62 0.80
N ALA A 74 -22.68 16.25 -0.06
CA ALA A 74 -22.85 17.65 -0.43
C ALA A 74 -24.18 17.89 -1.19
N ARG A 75 -24.49 17.04 -2.17
CA ARG A 75 -25.75 17.13 -2.95
C ARG A 75 -26.99 16.89 -2.09
N ARG A 76 -26.94 15.89 -1.21
CA ARG A 76 -28.04 15.62 -0.26
C ARG A 76 -28.28 16.82 0.65
N ARG A 77 -27.21 17.41 1.18
CA ARG A 77 -27.32 18.62 2.02
C ARG A 77 -27.96 19.78 1.26
N GLY A 78 -27.56 20.03 0.02
CA GLY A 78 -28.17 21.07 -0.81
C GLY A 78 -29.68 20.84 -1.06
N LEU A 79 -30.09 19.58 -1.27
CA LEU A 79 -31.52 19.24 -1.39
C LEU A 79 -32.26 19.46 -0.07
N ASP A 80 -31.70 19.01 1.05
CA ASP A 80 -32.31 19.17 2.39
C ASP A 80 -32.47 20.66 2.76
N GLU A 81 -31.48 21.49 2.43
CA GLU A 81 -31.51 22.95 2.64
C GLU A 81 -32.57 23.64 1.76
N SER A 82 -32.82 23.13 0.55
CA SER A 82 -33.85 23.67 -0.38
C SER A 82 -35.29 23.18 -0.08
N GLN A 83 -35.44 22.12 0.71
CA GLN A 83 -36.72 21.50 1.03
C GLN A 83 -37.77 22.44 1.65
N PRO A 84 -37.46 23.30 2.65
CA PRO A 84 -38.47 24.17 3.27
C PRO A 84 -39.02 25.22 2.30
N GLU A 85 -38.18 25.79 1.45
CA GLU A 85 -38.59 26.78 0.44
C GLU A 85 -39.52 26.13 -0.60
N GLN A 86 -39.16 24.92 -1.05
CA GLN A 86 -39.98 24.13 -1.97
C GLN A 86 -41.33 23.72 -1.35
N ALA A 87 -41.35 23.33 -0.08
CA ALA A 87 -42.58 22.97 0.63
C ALA A 87 -43.52 24.17 0.79
N GLN A 88 -42.97 25.36 1.09
CA GLN A 88 -43.76 26.60 1.14
C GLN A 88 -44.36 26.95 -0.21
N LEU A 89 -43.56 26.82 -1.27
CA LEU A 89 -44.01 27.07 -2.65
C LEU A 89 -45.10 26.09 -3.08
N LEU A 90 -44.91 24.80 -2.85
CA LEU A 90 -45.92 23.77 -3.14
C LEU A 90 -47.21 24.01 -2.36
N GLY A 91 -47.12 24.34 -1.07
CA GLY A 91 -48.29 24.68 -0.27
C GLY A 91 -48.99 25.96 -0.73
N ALA A 92 -48.26 26.94 -1.27
CA ALA A 92 -48.85 28.13 -1.87
C ALA A 92 -49.57 27.81 -3.19
N LEU A 93 -48.98 26.96 -4.04
CA LEU A 93 -49.58 26.50 -5.29
C LEU A 93 -50.82 25.63 -5.05
N GLU A 94 -50.77 24.72 -4.08
CA GLU A 94 -51.91 23.89 -3.69
C GLU A 94 -53.08 24.75 -3.18
N ARG A 95 -52.81 25.72 -2.30
CA ARG A 95 -53.83 26.68 -1.85
C ARG A 95 -54.43 27.47 -3.00
N LEU A 96 -53.61 27.93 -3.95
CA LEU A 96 -54.09 28.66 -5.12
C LEU A 96 -54.92 27.78 -6.06
N ALA A 97 -54.58 26.49 -6.19
CA ALA A 97 -55.30 25.53 -7.03
C ALA A 97 -56.64 25.09 -6.40
N LEU A 98 -56.68 24.88 -5.09
CA LEU A 98 -57.88 24.46 -4.34
C LEU A 98 -58.81 25.63 -4.01
N HIS A 99 -58.24 26.81 -3.81
CA HIS A 99 -58.94 28.06 -3.57
C HIS A 99 -58.45 29.11 -4.57
N PRO A 100 -58.80 28.98 -5.86
CA PRO A 100 -58.60 30.08 -6.79
C PRO A 100 -59.30 31.30 -6.20
N PRO A 101 -58.66 32.49 -6.20
CA PRO A 101 -59.27 33.69 -5.63
C PRO A 101 -60.68 33.85 -6.20
N ASP A 102 -61.67 33.80 -5.30
CA ASP A 102 -63.10 33.57 -5.58
C ASP A 102 -63.59 34.33 -6.83
N GLU A 103 -63.93 33.60 -7.90
CA GLU A 103 -64.92 34.06 -8.89
C GLU A 103 -66.36 33.70 -8.44
N THR A 104 -66.53 32.86 -7.42
CA THR A 104 -67.84 32.23 -7.11
C THR A 104 -68.58 32.79 -5.89
N LYS A 105 -68.04 33.79 -5.19
CA LYS A 105 -68.74 34.55 -4.12
C LYS A 105 -68.85 36.05 -4.40
N ALA A 106 -68.87 36.43 -5.68
CA ALA A 106 -69.06 37.81 -6.12
C ALA A 106 -70.55 38.17 -6.34
N SER A 107 -71.44 37.80 -5.40
CA SER A 107 -72.85 38.19 -5.54
C SER A 107 -73.17 39.59 -5.01
N GLU A 108 -72.33 40.23 -4.17
CA GLU A 108 -72.75 41.50 -3.53
C GLU A 108 -71.65 42.57 -3.29
N ALA A 109 -70.46 42.49 -3.90
CA ALA A 109 -69.44 43.55 -3.78
C ALA A 109 -68.96 44.06 -5.16
N PRO A 110 -68.83 45.37 -5.38
CA PRO A 110 -68.50 45.92 -6.69
C PRO A 110 -67.02 45.73 -7.01
N LEU A 111 -66.78 44.96 -8.08
CA LEU A 111 -65.65 45.06 -9.02
C LEU A 111 -64.23 44.93 -8.45
N LEU A 112 -63.67 43.72 -8.50
CA LEU A 112 -62.32 43.62 -9.08
C LEU A 112 -62.44 44.01 -10.55
N SER A 113 -61.68 45.02 -10.95
CA SER A 113 -61.73 45.57 -12.30
C SER A 113 -61.27 44.50 -13.33
N SER A 114 -61.69 44.59 -14.60
CA SER A 114 -61.14 43.75 -15.68
C SER A 114 -59.59 43.78 -15.74
N LEU A 115 -59.01 44.88 -15.26
CA LEU A 115 -57.57 45.08 -15.08
C LEU A 115 -56.96 44.17 -14.01
N ASP A 116 -57.68 43.88 -12.92
CA ASP A 116 -57.18 43.00 -11.85
C ASP A 116 -57.14 41.52 -12.29
N ARG A 117 -58.08 41.11 -13.15
CA ARG A 117 -58.02 39.79 -13.83
C ARG A 117 -56.90 39.72 -14.86
N ALA A 118 -56.68 40.78 -15.63
CA ALA A 118 -55.55 40.84 -16.56
C ALA A 118 -54.21 40.78 -15.81
N ARG A 119 -54.10 41.45 -14.66
CA ARG A 119 -52.91 41.42 -13.79
C ARG A 119 -52.66 40.04 -13.20
N SER A 120 -53.67 39.35 -12.68
CA SER A 120 -53.50 37.99 -12.14
C SER A 120 -53.10 36.98 -13.22
N GLN A 121 -53.68 37.08 -14.42
CA GLN A 121 -53.29 36.26 -15.57
C GLN A 121 -51.87 36.57 -16.05
N MET A 122 -51.48 37.84 -16.09
CA MET A 122 -50.10 38.24 -16.42
C MET A 122 -49.08 37.72 -15.40
N LEU A 123 -49.41 37.77 -14.11
CA LEU A 123 -48.56 37.24 -13.04
C LEU A 123 -48.41 35.71 -13.15
N LEU A 124 -49.51 34.99 -13.39
CA LEU A 124 -49.45 33.53 -13.59
C LEU A 124 -48.69 33.14 -14.87
N ALA A 125 -48.89 33.89 -15.95
CA ALA A 125 -48.16 33.68 -17.19
C ALA A 125 -46.65 33.91 -17.02
N ALA A 126 -46.24 34.81 -16.12
CA ALA A 126 -44.84 35.06 -15.80
C ALA A 126 -44.24 34.02 -14.82
N THR A 127 -45.00 33.51 -13.86
CA THR A 127 -44.48 32.62 -12.80
C THR A 127 -44.48 31.13 -13.18
N VAL A 128 -45.48 30.64 -13.90
CA VAL A 128 -45.59 29.22 -14.26
C VAL A 128 -44.37 28.68 -15.02
N PRO A 129 -43.78 29.40 -16.00
CA PRO A 129 -42.56 28.94 -16.66
C PRO A 129 -41.36 28.84 -15.72
N ALA A 130 -41.20 29.79 -14.80
CA ALA A 130 -40.13 29.77 -13.80
C ALA A 130 -40.26 28.56 -12.85
N LEU A 131 -41.48 28.28 -12.38
CA LEU A 131 -41.76 27.10 -11.53
C LEU A 131 -41.51 25.78 -12.26
N ARG A 132 -41.84 25.70 -13.55
CA ARG A 132 -41.53 24.52 -14.36
C ARG A 132 -40.03 24.33 -14.53
N ALA A 133 -39.28 25.40 -14.76
CA ALA A 133 -37.82 25.34 -14.86
C ALA A 133 -37.19 24.87 -13.54
N GLU A 134 -37.67 25.39 -12.42
CA GLU A 134 -37.20 25.00 -11.09
C GLU A 134 -37.55 23.54 -10.75
N ALA A 135 -38.76 23.08 -11.07
CA ALA A 135 -39.15 21.68 -10.90
C ALA A 135 -38.32 20.72 -11.78
N GLN A 136 -38.00 21.13 -13.00
CA GLN A 136 -37.12 20.37 -13.89
C GLN A 136 -35.68 20.31 -13.35
N ALA A 137 -35.17 21.42 -12.81
CA ALA A 137 -33.85 21.46 -12.17
C ALA A 137 -33.80 20.51 -10.96
N LEU A 138 -34.81 20.56 -10.09
CA LEU A 138 -34.91 19.67 -8.92
C LEU A 138 -35.00 18.20 -9.32
N ALA A 139 -35.82 17.86 -10.32
CA ALA A 139 -35.91 16.51 -10.85
C ALA A 139 -34.54 16.02 -11.39
N GLY A 140 -33.80 16.90 -12.06
CA GLY A 140 -32.44 16.64 -12.52
C GLY A 140 -31.46 16.37 -11.36
N GLU A 141 -31.50 17.15 -10.29
CA GLU A 141 -30.66 16.93 -9.11
C GLU A 141 -30.99 15.62 -8.37
N ILE A 142 -32.28 15.29 -8.22
CA ILE A 142 -32.71 13.99 -7.65
C ILE A 142 -32.20 12.83 -8.51
N GLN A 143 -32.28 12.95 -9.84
CA GLN A 143 -31.76 11.95 -10.75
C GLN A 143 -30.22 11.83 -10.65
N ALA A 144 -29.51 12.95 -10.54
CA ALA A 144 -28.06 12.96 -10.35
C ALA A 144 -27.65 12.25 -9.04
N VAL A 145 -28.37 12.49 -7.94
CA VAL A 145 -28.17 11.79 -6.66
C VAL A 145 -28.44 10.29 -6.80
N ALA A 146 -29.49 9.88 -7.51
CA ALA A 146 -29.79 8.47 -7.75
C ALA A 146 -28.69 7.77 -8.56
N LEU A 147 -28.20 8.41 -9.63
CA LEU A 147 -27.09 7.91 -10.45
C LEU A 147 -25.79 7.81 -9.64
N LEU A 148 -25.50 8.81 -8.81
CA LEU A 148 -24.31 8.82 -7.96
C LEU A 148 -24.34 7.66 -6.94
N ARG A 149 -25.49 7.40 -6.30
CA ARG A 149 -25.68 6.24 -5.42
C ARG A 149 -25.46 4.91 -6.15
N ALA A 150 -25.99 4.77 -7.37
CA ALA A 150 -25.79 3.57 -8.17
C ALA A 150 -24.31 3.36 -8.53
N ARG A 151 -23.58 4.45 -8.84
CA ARG A 151 -22.13 4.41 -9.09
C ARG A 151 -21.35 3.99 -7.85
N ILE A 152 -21.67 4.55 -6.68
CA ILE A 152 -21.04 4.17 -5.40
C ILE A 152 -21.26 2.68 -5.14
N ALA A 153 -22.50 2.19 -5.22
CA ALA A 153 -22.79 0.77 -5.00
C ALA A 153 -22.03 -0.16 -5.96
N ALA A 154 -21.89 0.22 -7.23
CA ALA A 154 -21.11 -0.55 -8.19
C ALA A 154 -19.61 -0.58 -7.81
N LYS A 155 -19.06 0.55 -7.36
CA LYS A 155 -17.66 0.69 -6.93
C LYS A 155 -17.38 -0.04 -5.62
N GLU A 156 -18.31 -0.01 -4.66
CA GLU A 156 -18.25 -0.80 -3.43
C GLU A 156 -18.21 -2.30 -3.73
N SER A 157 -19.04 -2.78 -4.68
CA SER A 157 -19.02 -4.18 -5.12
C SER A 157 -17.71 -4.56 -5.81
N GLU A 158 -17.13 -3.66 -6.61
CA GLU A 158 -15.83 -3.87 -7.27
C GLU A 158 -14.71 -3.99 -6.23
N LEU A 159 -14.69 -3.08 -5.25
CA LEU A 159 -13.74 -3.08 -4.15
C LEU A 159 -13.88 -4.32 -3.25
N ALA A 160 -15.09 -4.75 -2.95
CA ALA A 160 -15.35 -5.98 -2.19
C ALA A 160 -14.76 -7.20 -2.91
N GLY A 161 -14.96 -7.31 -4.22
CA GLY A 161 -14.38 -8.39 -5.03
C GLY A 161 -12.84 -8.42 -4.98
N LEU A 162 -12.20 -7.25 -5.04
CA LEU A 162 -10.74 -7.17 -4.89
C LEU A 162 -10.27 -7.55 -3.48
N ARG A 163 -10.96 -7.11 -2.44
CA ARG A 163 -10.65 -7.43 -1.05
C ARG A 163 -10.77 -8.94 -0.78
N ASP A 164 -11.75 -9.60 -1.37
CA ASP A 164 -11.94 -11.05 -1.25
C ASP A 164 -10.89 -11.86 -2.04
N ALA A 165 -10.35 -11.30 -3.12
CA ALA A 165 -9.32 -11.95 -3.93
C ALA A 165 -7.91 -11.80 -3.35
N LEU A 166 -7.60 -10.66 -2.71
CA LEU A 166 -6.27 -10.34 -2.16
C LEU A 166 -5.65 -11.43 -1.26
N PRO A 167 -6.39 -12.09 -0.35
CA PRO A 167 -5.85 -13.19 0.45
C PRO A 167 -5.26 -14.32 -0.38
N LYS A 168 -5.88 -14.66 -1.53
CA LYS A 168 -5.40 -15.74 -2.41
C LYS A 168 -4.06 -15.39 -3.06
N TYR A 169 -3.91 -14.14 -3.53
CA TYR A 169 -2.66 -13.65 -4.08
C TYR A 169 -1.54 -13.63 -3.02
N ARG A 170 -1.86 -13.20 -1.80
CA ARG A 170 -0.93 -13.21 -0.66
C ARG A 170 -0.49 -14.61 -0.26
N GLU A 171 -1.42 -15.56 -0.23
CA GLU A 171 -1.12 -16.96 0.09
C GLU A 171 -0.22 -17.58 -0.98
N HIS A 172 -0.54 -17.37 -2.27
CA HIS A 172 0.29 -17.84 -3.36
C HIS A 172 1.71 -17.26 -3.31
N LEU A 173 1.83 -15.95 -3.06
CA LEU A 173 3.13 -15.30 -2.86
C LEU A 173 3.89 -15.90 -1.66
N ALA A 174 3.20 -16.13 -0.54
CA ALA A 174 3.82 -16.72 0.65
C ALA A 174 4.35 -18.14 0.39
N GLN A 175 3.65 -18.94 -0.42
CA GLN A 175 4.13 -20.26 -0.83
C GLN A 175 5.42 -20.17 -1.65
N ILE A 176 5.49 -19.26 -2.64
CA ILE A 176 6.68 -19.06 -3.46
C ILE A 176 7.85 -18.56 -2.60
N VAL A 177 7.60 -17.60 -1.70
CA VAL A 177 8.61 -17.06 -0.78
C VAL A 177 9.15 -18.15 0.17
N ALA A 178 8.28 -19.03 0.68
CA ALA A 178 8.68 -20.15 1.51
C ALA A 178 9.54 -21.16 0.73
N HIS A 179 9.16 -21.49 -0.51
CA HIS A 179 9.95 -22.35 -1.39
C HIS A 179 11.34 -21.77 -1.68
N ARG A 180 11.40 -20.48 -2.02
CA ARG A 180 12.67 -19.75 -2.21
C ARG A 180 13.55 -19.81 -0.96
N ALA A 181 12.98 -19.58 0.22
CA ALA A 181 13.74 -19.63 1.47
C ALA A 181 14.30 -21.03 1.75
N GLU A 182 13.56 -22.07 1.41
CA GLU A 182 14.00 -23.46 1.51
C GLU A 182 15.14 -23.77 0.55
N LEU A 183 15.05 -23.35 -0.72
CA LEU A 183 16.13 -23.49 -1.70
C LEU A 183 17.42 -22.78 -1.24
N ILE A 184 17.30 -21.57 -0.68
CA ILE A 184 18.44 -20.84 -0.11
C ILE A 184 19.06 -21.62 1.05
N ARG A 185 18.23 -22.20 1.94
CA ARG A 185 18.69 -23.00 3.07
C ARG A 185 19.42 -24.28 2.63
N GLN A 186 18.99 -24.91 1.54
CA GLN A 186 19.66 -26.08 0.99
C GLN A 186 21.01 -25.74 0.34
N LEU A 187 21.10 -24.61 -0.36
CA LEU A 187 22.34 -24.11 -0.97
C LEU A 187 23.34 -23.59 0.06
N LEU A 188 22.86 -22.95 1.12
CA LEU A 188 23.66 -22.39 2.22
C LEU A 188 23.01 -22.75 3.58
N PRO A 189 23.39 -23.89 4.20
CA PRO A 189 22.81 -24.36 5.46
C PRO A 189 23.03 -23.43 6.68
N GLU A 190 23.89 -22.43 6.53
CA GLU A 190 24.18 -21.40 7.52
C GLU A 190 23.65 -20.03 7.04
N PRO A 191 22.33 -19.85 6.82
CA PRO A 191 21.80 -18.49 6.71
C PRO A 191 22.15 -17.81 8.02
N GLY A 192 22.75 -16.61 7.94
CA GLY A 192 23.22 -15.94 9.13
C GLY A 192 22.07 -15.80 10.09
N LYS A 193 22.15 -16.45 11.27
CA LYS A 193 21.29 -16.07 12.38
C LYS A 193 21.40 -14.56 12.47
N ALA A 194 20.26 -13.85 12.56
CA ALA A 194 20.25 -12.43 12.85
C ALA A 194 21.29 -12.23 13.94
N THR A 195 22.43 -11.66 13.58
CA THR A 195 23.48 -11.42 14.55
C THR A 195 22.77 -10.62 15.62
N ASP A 196 22.89 -11.05 16.86
CA ASP A 196 22.45 -10.28 18.02
C ASP A 196 23.35 -9.04 18.08
N LEU A 197 23.26 -8.20 17.04
CA LEU A 197 23.83 -6.88 16.96
C LEU A 197 23.10 -6.19 18.10
N ALA A 198 23.82 -6.06 19.21
CA ALA A 198 23.31 -5.55 20.47
C ALA A 198 22.33 -4.43 20.17
N LYS A 199 21.08 -4.54 20.68
CA LYS A 199 20.02 -3.54 20.53
C LYS A 199 20.67 -2.16 20.56
N PRO A 200 20.85 -1.48 19.41
CA PRO A 200 21.68 -0.29 19.38
C PRO A 200 21.02 0.72 20.30
N ASP A 201 21.74 1.09 21.34
CA ASP A 201 21.25 2.01 22.35
C ASP A 201 21.24 3.40 21.68
N ARG A 202 20.03 3.86 21.30
CA ARG A 202 19.71 5.08 20.54
C ARG A 202 20.09 5.11 19.05
N ALA A 203 19.07 5.34 18.22
CA ALA A 203 18.92 6.20 17.02
C ALA A 203 20.06 6.40 15.99
N ASP A 204 21.23 5.79 16.13
CA ASP A 204 22.33 5.95 15.19
C ASP A 204 22.30 4.84 14.13
N LEU A 205 21.56 5.11 13.06
CA LEU A 205 21.44 4.23 11.91
C LEU A 205 22.78 3.98 11.23
N ASP A 206 23.73 4.92 11.31
CA ASP A 206 25.07 4.75 10.72
C ASP A 206 25.89 3.71 11.45
N ASN A 207 25.88 3.75 12.79
CA ASN A 207 26.55 2.73 13.57
C ASN A 207 25.96 1.34 13.28
N LEU A 208 24.63 1.24 13.13
CA LEU A 208 23.99 -0.02 12.76
C LEU A 208 24.46 -0.52 11.39
N ILE A 209 24.51 0.36 10.38
CA ILE A 209 24.97 0.01 9.03
C ILE A 209 26.43 -0.43 9.05
N GLN A 210 27.31 0.30 9.75
CA GLN A 210 28.73 -0.06 9.86
C GLN A 210 28.92 -1.43 10.52
N LEU A 211 28.17 -1.72 11.59
CA LEU A 211 28.19 -3.03 12.26
C LEU A 211 27.65 -4.14 11.34
N ALA A 212 26.57 -3.86 10.61
CA ALA A 212 25.96 -4.80 9.67
C ALA A 212 26.91 -5.11 8.50
N ASP A 213 27.58 -4.10 7.94
CA ASP A 213 28.57 -4.26 6.87
C ASP A 213 29.79 -5.06 7.35
N ALA A 214 30.32 -4.75 8.54
CA ALA A 214 31.43 -5.50 9.12
C ALA A 214 31.06 -6.98 9.35
N ALA A 215 29.83 -7.24 9.80
CA ALA A 215 29.32 -8.60 9.96
C ALA A 215 29.14 -9.31 8.61
N ALA A 216 28.65 -8.61 7.59
CA ALA A 216 28.50 -9.13 6.23
C ALA A 216 29.86 -9.47 5.61
N ASP A 217 30.85 -8.58 5.69
CA ASP A 217 32.20 -8.81 5.18
C ASP A 217 32.89 -9.99 5.87
N LYS A 218 32.65 -10.16 7.18
CA LYS A 218 33.16 -11.32 7.92
C LYS A 218 32.53 -12.63 7.41
N ARG A 219 31.21 -12.64 7.15
CA ARG A 219 30.51 -13.79 6.57
C ARG A 219 31.03 -14.12 5.18
N ASP A 220 31.16 -13.12 4.33
CA ASP A 220 31.63 -13.27 2.96
C ASP A 220 33.06 -13.83 2.91
N LYS A 221 33.96 -13.32 3.78
CA LYS A 221 35.32 -13.86 3.94
C LYS A 221 35.31 -15.32 4.42
N ALA A 222 34.45 -15.66 5.38
CA ALA A 222 34.34 -17.03 5.89
C ALA A 222 33.80 -18.00 4.82
N LEU A 223 32.81 -17.56 4.04
CA LEU A 223 32.26 -18.32 2.91
C LEU A 223 33.33 -18.59 1.86
N LEU A 224 34.07 -17.55 1.45
CA LEU A 224 35.15 -17.67 0.48
C LEU A 224 36.27 -18.60 0.99
N ALA A 225 36.67 -18.47 2.25
CA ALA A 225 37.68 -19.35 2.86
C ALA A 225 37.23 -20.82 2.87
N ARG A 226 35.96 -21.09 3.22
CA ARG A 226 35.38 -22.44 3.19
C ARG A 226 35.35 -23.01 1.78
N ALA A 227 34.94 -22.21 0.79
CA ALA A 227 34.90 -22.63 -0.60
C ALA A 227 36.31 -22.93 -1.15
N ARG A 228 37.33 -22.17 -0.72
CA ARG A 228 38.74 -22.39 -1.10
C ARG A 228 39.38 -23.62 -0.44
N ALA A 229 38.97 -23.98 0.78
CA ALA A 229 39.60 -25.05 1.56
C ALA A 229 39.54 -26.44 0.88
N GLY A 230 38.58 -26.66 -0.03
CA GLY A 230 38.43 -27.91 -0.78
C GLY A 230 39.03 -27.91 -2.19
N LEU A 231 39.69 -26.83 -2.62
CA LEU A 231 40.16 -26.65 -3.99
C LEU A 231 41.69 -26.68 -4.11
N PRO A 232 42.25 -27.15 -5.24
CA PRO A 232 43.67 -26.97 -5.57
C PRO A 232 44.06 -25.49 -5.55
N LYS A 233 45.32 -25.18 -5.17
CA LYS A 233 45.82 -23.81 -4.98
C LYS A 233 45.47 -22.84 -6.11
N GLU A 234 45.65 -23.26 -7.36
CA GLU A 234 45.33 -22.47 -8.56
C GLU A 234 43.84 -22.11 -8.66
N LYS A 235 42.95 -23.08 -8.40
CA LYS A 235 41.50 -22.88 -8.41
C LYS A 235 41.02 -22.07 -7.20
N ALA A 236 41.68 -22.25 -6.05
CA ALA A 236 41.39 -21.50 -4.84
C ALA A 236 41.74 -20.01 -5.01
N GLU A 237 42.89 -19.69 -5.61
CA GLU A 237 43.32 -18.31 -5.89
C GLU A 237 42.42 -17.62 -6.92
N ALA A 238 41.97 -18.35 -7.94
CA ALA A 238 41.04 -17.84 -8.95
C ALA A 238 39.59 -17.65 -8.44
N LEU A 239 39.20 -18.32 -7.34
CA LEU A 239 37.84 -18.23 -6.79
C LEU A 239 37.60 -16.85 -6.18
N THR A 240 36.56 -16.17 -6.63
CA THR A 240 36.08 -14.90 -6.07
C THR A 240 34.83 -15.11 -5.23
N LEU A 241 34.46 -14.12 -4.41
CA LEU A 241 33.20 -14.17 -3.66
C LEU A 241 31.98 -14.33 -4.59
N ALA A 242 32.00 -13.68 -5.77
CA ALA A 242 30.91 -13.77 -6.74
C ALA A 242 30.69 -15.19 -7.26
N THR A 243 31.75 -15.98 -7.35
CA THR A 243 31.71 -17.39 -7.77
C THR A 243 31.57 -18.37 -6.61
N ALA A 244 31.87 -17.92 -5.37
CA ALA A 244 31.84 -18.77 -4.18
C ALA A 244 30.45 -18.86 -3.54
N ASP A 245 29.61 -17.84 -3.72
CA ASP A 245 28.24 -17.81 -3.23
C ASP A 245 27.27 -18.26 -4.33
N PRO A 246 26.73 -19.50 -4.27
CA PRO A 246 25.79 -20.00 -5.27
C PRO A 246 24.44 -19.29 -5.24
N THR A 247 24.11 -18.57 -4.17
CA THR A 247 22.84 -17.84 -4.03
C THR A 247 22.92 -16.43 -4.60
N ARG A 248 24.12 -15.94 -4.92
CA ARG A 248 24.30 -14.61 -5.50
C ARG A 248 23.84 -14.59 -6.97
N PRO A 249 22.88 -13.72 -7.34
CA PRO A 249 22.51 -13.53 -8.75
C PRO A 249 23.72 -13.12 -9.59
N LYS A 250 23.82 -13.66 -10.82
CA LYS A 250 24.92 -13.33 -11.74
C LYS A 250 24.80 -11.92 -12.32
N ASP A 251 23.56 -11.49 -12.57
CA ASP A 251 23.26 -10.26 -13.31
C ASP A 251 22.78 -9.13 -12.37
N LEU A 252 23.55 -8.85 -11.31
CA LEU A 252 23.26 -7.73 -10.40
C LEU A 252 23.50 -6.39 -11.11
N ARG A 253 22.52 -5.50 -11.09
CA ARG A 253 22.68 -4.15 -11.64
C ARG A 253 23.53 -3.28 -10.71
N PRO A 254 24.54 -2.56 -11.23
CA PRO A 254 25.26 -1.55 -10.45
C PRO A 254 24.36 -0.36 -10.09
N PHE A 255 24.53 0.21 -8.90
CA PHE A 255 23.74 1.36 -8.44
C PHE A 255 24.22 2.68 -9.05
N ALA A 256 25.52 2.82 -9.35
CA ALA A 256 26.10 4.05 -9.91
C ALA A 256 25.86 4.25 -11.42
N ALA A 257 25.07 3.41 -12.10
CA ALA A 257 24.74 3.66 -13.50
C ALA A 257 23.80 4.88 -13.64
N ALA A 258 24.06 5.76 -14.61
CA ALA A 258 23.42 7.08 -14.74
C ALA A 258 21.88 7.08 -14.96
N ASP A 259 21.26 5.90 -15.08
CA ASP A 259 19.82 5.70 -15.33
C ASP A 259 19.13 4.80 -14.30
N VAL A 260 19.75 4.57 -13.13
CA VAL A 260 19.22 3.65 -12.12
C VAL A 260 17.90 4.17 -11.52
N ALA A 261 16.83 3.42 -11.77
CA ALA A 261 15.53 3.62 -11.14
C ALA A 261 15.33 2.56 -10.04
N MET A 262 14.90 3.02 -8.87
CA MET A 262 14.46 2.20 -7.75
C MET A 262 12.95 1.99 -7.83
N LEU A 263 12.49 0.85 -7.34
CA LEU A 263 11.07 0.59 -7.15
C LEU A 263 10.60 1.16 -5.82
N LEU A 264 9.36 1.65 -5.79
CA LEU A 264 8.68 1.88 -4.52
C LEU A 264 8.55 0.53 -3.79
N PRO A 265 8.95 0.46 -2.51
CA PRO A 265 8.96 -0.81 -1.78
C PRO A 265 7.56 -1.34 -1.49
N ALA A 266 6.52 -0.51 -1.47
CA ALA A 266 5.15 -0.93 -1.24
C ALA A 266 4.17 -0.09 -2.05
N ALA A 267 3.00 -0.65 -2.37
CA ALA A 267 1.87 0.10 -2.89
C ALA A 267 1.34 1.04 -1.79
N GLY A 268 1.28 2.34 -2.08
CA GLY A 268 0.93 3.33 -1.08
C GLY A 268 0.99 4.77 -1.58
N THR A 269 0.77 5.71 -0.67
CA THR A 269 0.87 7.15 -0.92
C THR A 269 2.01 7.75 -0.14
N VAL A 270 2.76 8.66 -0.75
CA VAL A 270 3.75 9.48 -0.03
C VAL A 270 3.00 10.37 0.97
N LEU A 271 3.25 10.17 2.27
CA LEU A 271 2.61 10.92 3.35
C LEU A 271 3.41 12.17 3.71
N ALA A 272 4.72 12.00 3.87
CA ALA A 272 5.63 13.06 4.26
C ALA A 272 6.99 12.86 3.60
N ARG A 273 7.70 13.97 3.47
CA ARG A 273 9.12 14.00 3.15
C ARG A 273 9.79 14.67 4.33
N ASP A 274 10.82 14.05 4.87
CA ASP A 274 11.65 14.79 5.81
C ASP A 274 12.48 15.79 4.99
N GLN A 275 12.10 17.06 5.06
CA GLN A 275 12.81 18.19 4.42
C GLN A 275 13.26 19.21 5.47
N THR A 276 13.52 18.78 6.71
CA THR A 276 13.80 19.71 7.80
C THR A 276 15.29 19.88 8.14
N GLY A 277 16.00 20.71 7.37
CA GLY A 277 16.96 21.68 7.93
C GLY A 277 18.47 21.39 7.85
N GLY A 278 19.19 22.33 7.22
CA GLY A 278 20.59 22.74 7.46
C GLY A 278 21.66 21.68 7.71
N ALA A 279 22.54 21.49 6.70
CA ALA A 279 23.92 20.98 6.67
C ALA A 279 24.44 19.84 7.59
N GLU A 280 23.83 19.51 8.74
CA GLU A 280 24.46 18.61 9.73
C GLU A 280 23.55 17.61 10.45
N ALA A 281 22.21 17.51 10.24
CA ALA A 281 21.43 16.51 11.02
C ALA A 281 20.04 16.01 10.51
N ALA A 282 19.59 16.26 9.28
CA ALA A 282 18.21 15.91 8.88
C ALA A 282 18.13 14.73 7.92
N GLY A 283 17.35 13.70 8.28
CA GLY A 283 17.09 12.53 7.44
C GLY A 283 16.45 12.94 6.11
N GLN A 284 16.85 12.29 5.02
CA GLN A 284 16.28 12.52 3.68
C GLN A 284 15.37 11.35 3.29
N GLY A 285 14.60 10.84 4.25
CA GLY A 285 13.75 9.68 4.03
C GLY A 285 12.35 10.03 3.50
N LEU A 286 11.74 9.03 2.88
CA LEU A 286 10.40 9.06 2.32
C LEU A 286 9.47 8.22 3.19
N HIS A 287 8.36 8.82 3.61
CA HIS A 287 7.33 8.15 4.38
C HIS A 287 6.18 7.72 3.46
N LEU A 288 5.92 6.42 3.38
CA LEU A 288 4.87 5.84 2.54
C LEU A 288 3.77 5.24 3.43
N GLY A 289 2.55 5.76 3.27
CA GLY A 289 1.34 5.20 3.87
C GLY A 289 0.86 4.01 3.05
N THR A 290 0.64 2.87 3.71
CA THR A 290 0.35 1.61 3.03
C THR A 290 -0.95 0.97 3.55
N ALA A 291 -1.49 0.02 2.80
CA ALA A 291 -2.61 -0.81 3.25
C ALA A 291 -2.14 -1.89 4.25
N SER A 292 -3.06 -2.35 5.11
CA SER A 292 -2.81 -3.44 6.07
C SER A 292 -2.26 -4.68 5.36
N GLY A 293 -1.13 -5.22 5.84
CA GLY A 293 -0.48 -6.38 5.22
C GLY A 293 0.03 -6.14 3.79
N ALA A 294 0.32 -4.88 3.41
CA ALA A 294 0.90 -4.57 2.11
C ALA A 294 2.21 -5.33 1.89
N VAL A 295 2.42 -5.82 0.66
CA VAL A 295 3.66 -6.55 0.31
C VAL A 295 4.79 -5.55 0.13
N VAL A 296 5.90 -5.79 0.82
CA VAL A 296 7.13 -5.00 0.74
C VAL A 296 8.14 -5.72 -0.13
N VAL A 297 8.66 -5.03 -1.14
CA VAL A 297 9.67 -5.53 -2.08
C VAL A 297 10.98 -4.78 -1.97
N ALA A 298 12.08 -5.40 -2.40
CA ALA A 298 13.37 -4.75 -2.48
C ALA A 298 13.33 -3.60 -3.52
N PRO A 299 13.70 -2.37 -3.17
CA PRO A 299 13.73 -1.25 -4.12
C PRO A 299 14.75 -1.44 -5.24
N PHE A 300 15.86 -2.14 -4.95
CA PHE A 300 16.96 -2.37 -5.88
C PHE A 300 17.72 -3.66 -5.54
N ASP A 301 18.54 -4.14 -6.48
CA ASP A 301 19.33 -5.36 -6.33
C ASP A 301 20.40 -5.18 -5.24
N GLY A 302 20.57 -6.16 -4.35
CA GLY A 302 21.53 -6.05 -3.26
C GLY A 302 21.56 -7.26 -2.32
N GLN A 303 22.24 -7.08 -1.20
CA GLN A 303 22.35 -8.09 -0.14
C GLN A 303 21.75 -7.53 1.14
N VAL A 304 20.89 -8.30 1.80
CA VAL A 304 20.35 -7.94 3.11
C VAL A 304 21.47 -8.03 4.14
N VAL A 305 21.87 -6.89 4.70
CA VAL A 305 22.92 -6.83 5.74
C VAL A 305 22.33 -6.75 7.15
N TYR A 306 21.07 -6.33 7.26
CA TYR A 306 20.34 -6.30 8.53
C TYR A 306 18.85 -6.60 8.32
N ALA A 307 18.27 -7.37 9.23
CA ALA A 307 16.84 -7.68 9.30
C ALA A 307 16.47 -7.89 10.78
N GLY A 308 15.96 -6.85 11.45
CA GLY A 308 15.75 -6.90 12.89
C GLY A 308 15.15 -5.63 13.50
N PRO A 309 14.80 -5.69 14.80
CA PRO A 309 14.19 -4.56 15.50
C PRO A 309 15.19 -3.43 15.79
N PHE A 310 14.78 -2.17 15.60
CA PHE A 310 15.65 -1.00 15.77
C PHE A 310 14.86 0.23 16.25
N GLN A 311 14.97 0.62 17.52
CA GLN A 311 14.19 1.72 18.10
C GLN A 311 14.59 3.10 17.53
N PRO A 312 13.63 4.02 17.25
CA PRO A 312 12.19 3.96 17.57
C PRO A 312 11.33 3.10 16.63
N TYR A 313 11.92 2.49 15.59
CA TYR A 313 11.23 1.66 14.62
C TYR A 313 10.98 0.23 15.14
N VAL A 314 9.97 -0.44 14.59
CA VAL A 314 9.59 -1.79 15.02
C VAL A 314 10.48 -2.85 14.39
N LEU A 315 10.54 -2.88 13.06
CA LEU A 315 11.36 -3.81 12.28
C LEU A 315 11.99 -3.05 11.11
N VAL A 316 13.30 -3.22 10.96
CA VAL A 316 14.12 -2.58 9.93
C VAL A 316 14.82 -3.63 9.08
N LEU A 317 14.81 -3.41 7.78
CA LEU A 317 15.56 -4.15 6.79
C LEU A 317 16.56 -3.20 6.12
N ILE A 318 17.84 -3.57 6.10
CA ILE A 318 18.89 -2.80 5.42
C ILE A 318 19.45 -3.65 4.30
N ILE A 319 19.39 -3.11 3.08
CA ILE A 319 19.90 -3.75 1.86
C ILE A 319 21.14 -2.98 1.42
N ARG A 320 22.28 -3.65 1.41
CA ARG A 320 23.53 -3.15 0.84
C ARG A 320 23.51 -3.33 -0.67
N HIS A 321 23.68 -2.23 -1.39
CA HIS A 321 23.83 -2.19 -2.83
C HIS A 321 25.31 -2.05 -3.21
N THR A 322 25.57 -2.00 -4.51
CA THR A 322 26.89 -1.66 -5.04
C THR A 322 27.19 -0.17 -4.82
N ASP A 323 28.45 0.23 -5.01
CA ASP A 323 28.91 1.63 -4.98
C ASP A 323 28.70 2.37 -3.65
N GLY A 324 28.64 1.61 -2.55
CA GLY A 324 28.51 2.14 -1.18
C GLY A 324 27.11 2.62 -0.82
N TYR A 325 26.09 2.20 -1.57
CA TYR A 325 24.70 2.56 -1.30
C TYR A 325 24.00 1.54 -0.38
N HIS A 326 23.08 2.03 0.44
CA HIS A 326 22.19 1.23 1.27
C HIS A 326 20.76 1.73 1.18
N SER A 327 19.80 0.82 1.01
CA SER A 327 18.39 1.12 1.25
C SER A 327 18.01 0.69 2.66
N VAL A 328 17.36 1.57 3.40
CA VAL A 328 16.77 1.27 4.71
C VAL A 328 15.26 1.29 4.58
N LEU A 329 14.63 0.19 4.97
CA LEU A 329 13.19 0.00 5.03
C LEU A 329 12.80 -0.21 6.48
N ALA A 330 12.04 0.72 7.06
CA ALA A 330 11.65 0.69 8.47
C ALA A 330 10.13 0.77 8.64
N GLY A 331 9.59 -0.02 9.56
CA GLY A 331 8.13 -0.12 9.79
C GLY A 331 7.50 -1.43 9.31
N LEU A 332 8.31 -2.44 8.99
CA LEU A 332 7.80 -3.75 8.59
C LEU A 332 7.06 -4.44 9.77
N GLY A 333 6.02 -5.20 9.45
CA GLY A 333 5.38 -6.12 10.41
C GLY A 333 6.10 -7.46 10.49
N ARG A 334 6.66 -7.90 9.35
CA ARG A 334 7.46 -9.13 9.23
C ARG A 334 8.47 -8.98 8.09
N ALA A 335 9.66 -9.53 8.28
CA ALA A 335 10.67 -9.68 7.23
C ALA A 335 10.61 -11.11 6.69
N ASP A 336 10.56 -11.22 5.37
CA ASP A 336 10.55 -12.48 4.61
C ASP A 336 11.94 -12.76 3.97
N SER A 337 12.95 -11.94 4.30
CA SER A 337 14.34 -12.10 3.88
C SER A 337 15.27 -12.16 5.09
N ALA A 338 16.31 -13.00 4.99
CA ALA A 338 17.29 -13.23 6.06
C ALA A 338 18.59 -12.44 5.85
N VAL A 339 19.35 -12.22 6.93
CA VAL A 339 20.67 -11.59 6.85
C VAL A 339 21.63 -12.43 5.99
N GLY A 340 22.28 -11.75 5.04
CA GLY A 340 23.17 -12.32 4.03
C GLY A 340 22.47 -12.77 2.75
N GLN A 341 21.13 -12.74 2.69
CA GLN A 341 20.38 -13.09 1.49
C GLN A 341 20.57 -12.04 0.39
N TRP A 342 20.84 -12.50 -0.83
CA TRP A 342 20.77 -11.66 -2.02
C TRP A 342 19.33 -11.53 -2.52
N VAL A 343 18.94 -10.30 -2.81
CA VAL A 343 17.62 -9.93 -3.32
C VAL A 343 17.74 -9.10 -4.59
N LEU A 344 16.83 -9.31 -5.54
CA LEU A 344 16.69 -8.51 -6.75
C LEU A 344 15.61 -7.44 -6.57
N ALA A 345 15.64 -6.37 -7.36
CA ALA A 345 14.57 -5.38 -7.32
C ALA A 345 13.20 -6.01 -7.61
N GLY A 346 12.22 -5.67 -6.79
CA GLY A 346 10.86 -6.20 -6.88
C GLY A 346 10.68 -7.55 -6.20
N GLU A 347 11.76 -8.14 -5.70
CA GLU A 347 11.70 -9.38 -4.95
C GLU A 347 11.05 -9.12 -3.57
N PRO A 348 10.09 -9.94 -3.12
CA PRO A 348 9.42 -9.75 -1.83
C PRO A 348 10.40 -9.96 -0.67
N VAL A 349 10.44 -8.96 0.21
CA VAL A 349 11.33 -8.91 1.38
C VAL A 349 10.60 -8.83 2.72
N GLY A 350 9.29 -8.60 2.70
CA GLY A 350 8.48 -8.63 3.90
C GLY A 350 7.07 -8.13 3.65
N VAL A 351 6.36 -7.84 4.75
CA VAL A 351 5.02 -7.24 4.71
C VAL A 351 4.87 -6.17 5.78
N MET A 352 3.99 -5.22 5.50
CA MET A 352 3.52 -4.23 6.45
C MET A 352 2.69 -4.90 7.57
N PRO A 353 2.64 -4.30 8.77
CA PRO A 353 1.84 -4.85 9.85
C PRO A 353 0.37 -4.93 9.48
N ASP A 354 -0.31 -5.91 10.05
CA ASP A 354 -1.76 -5.94 10.02
C ASP A 354 -2.30 -4.83 10.94
N ALA A 355 -3.27 -4.06 10.44
CA ALA A 355 -4.00 -3.11 11.26
C ALA A 355 -4.89 -3.87 12.27
N ALA A 356 -4.95 -3.40 13.51
CA ALA A 356 -5.87 -3.93 14.53
C ALA A 356 -7.36 -3.58 14.25
N GLY A 357 -7.66 -2.86 13.15
CA GLY A 357 -8.99 -2.42 12.71
C GLY A 357 -9.02 -2.04 11.23
N GLN A 358 -10.10 -1.42 10.74
CA GLN A 358 -10.18 -0.92 9.36
C GLN A 358 -9.45 0.42 9.21
N GLY A 359 -8.51 0.50 8.25
CA GLY A 359 -7.83 1.74 7.86
C GLY A 359 -6.38 1.86 8.38
N SER A 360 -5.46 2.15 7.45
CA SER A 360 -3.98 2.24 7.56
C SER A 360 -3.25 0.96 8.00
N GLY A 361 -2.47 0.36 7.10
CA GLY A 361 -1.51 -0.72 7.40
C GLY A 361 -0.20 -0.25 8.00
N GLY A 362 -0.20 0.97 8.51
CA GLY A 362 0.99 1.65 8.97
C GLY A 362 1.75 2.32 7.83
N GLU A 363 2.95 2.73 8.19
CA GLU A 363 3.79 3.62 7.44
C GLU A 363 5.17 2.96 7.31
N ILE A 364 5.68 2.91 6.08
CA ILE A 364 7.04 2.46 5.83
C ILE A 364 7.91 3.68 5.54
N TYR A 365 8.96 3.82 6.34
CA TYR A 365 10.03 4.76 6.14
C TYR A 365 11.07 4.16 5.19
N VAL A 366 11.41 4.90 4.14
CA VAL A 366 12.35 4.51 3.10
C VAL A 366 13.47 5.53 3.06
N GLU A 367 14.70 5.07 3.25
CA GLU A 367 15.87 5.93 3.18
C GLU A 367 16.92 5.34 2.25
N LEU A 368 17.56 6.21 1.47
CA LEU A 368 18.73 5.86 0.71
C LEU A 368 19.94 6.51 1.38
N ARG A 369 21.01 5.74 1.56
CA ARG A 369 22.28 6.24 2.09
C ARG A 369 23.39 5.93 1.12
N ARG A 370 24.41 6.79 1.07
CA ARG A 370 25.66 6.55 0.35
C ARG A 370 26.82 6.79 1.28
N ASN A 371 27.66 5.78 1.50
CA ASN A 371 28.81 5.84 2.41
C ASN A 371 28.43 6.33 3.82
N GLY A 372 27.28 5.88 4.34
CA GLY A 372 26.79 6.28 5.66
C GLY A 372 26.19 7.69 5.72
N GLN A 373 25.92 8.35 4.60
CA GLN A 373 25.24 9.65 4.60
C GLN A 373 23.87 9.52 3.92
N PRO A 374 22.78 10.06 4.51
CA PRO A 374 21.47 10.02 3.88
C PRO A 374 21.47 10.88 2.61
N VAL A 375 20.85 10.36 1.56
CA VAL A 375 20.64 11.05 0.28
C VAL A 375 19.16 10.95 -0.12
N ASP A 376 18.64 11.99 -0.76
CA ASP A 376 17.24 12.05 -1.19
C ASP A 376 16.96 10.89 -2.16
N PRO A 377 16.08 9.93 -1.81
CA PRO A 377 15.79 8.79 -2.68
C PRO A 377 14.89 9.16 -3.86
N GLN A 378 14.26 10.34 -3.86
CA GLN A 378 13.24 10.71 -4.84
C GLN A 378 13.74 10.67 -6.30
N PRO A 379 14.94 11.18 -6.67
CA PRO A 379 15.45 11.07 -8.03
C PRO A 379 15.51 9.63 -8.56
N TRP A 380 15.71 8.66 -7.66
CA TRP A 380 15.76 7.24 -8.00
C TRP A 380 14.37 6.59 -8.01
N LEU A 381 13.44 7.04 -7.16
CA LEU A 381 12.08 6.47 -7.05
C LEU A 381 11.08 7.04 -8.08
N ALA A 382 11.40 8.15 -8.75
CA ALA A 382 10.44 8.94 -9.54
C ALA A 382 10.06 8.39 -10.94
N LYS A 383 10.49 7.19 -11.34
CA LYS A 383 10.32 6.72 -12.74
C LYS A 383 9.09 5.86 -13.03
N ARG A 384 7.94 6.06 -12.35
CA ARG A 384 6.73 5.24 -12.66
C ARG A 384 5.34 5.90 -12.72
N ASP A 385 5.24 7.23 -12.72
CA ASP A 385 3.92 7.91 -12.80
C ASP A 385 3.53 8.46 -14.18
N GLU A 386 4.35 8.31 -15.23
CA GLU A 386 3.99 8.87 -16.55
C GLU A 386 3.16 7.93 -17.45
N SER A 387 3.10 6.62 -17.19
CA SER A 387 2.45 5.69 -18.13
C SER A 387 0.97 5.36 -17.85
N THR A 388 0.36 5.87 -16.77
CA THR A 388 -0.97 5.42 -16.32
C THR A 388 -2.01 6.50 -16.08
N GLY A 389 -1.80 7.76 -16.48
CA GLY A 389 -2.82 8.77 -16.14
C GLY A 389 -2.72 10.19 -16.69
N ARG A 390 -2.12 10.43 -17.85
CA ARG A 390 -2.33 11.70 -18.56
C ARG A 390 -2.88 11.42 -19.95
N GLY A 391 -4.21 11.35 -20.02
CA GLY A 391 -4.94 11.51 -21.26
C GLY A 391 -4.52 12.83 -21.89
N ASP A 392 -4.01 12.71 -23.10
CA ASP A 392 -3.68 13.77 -24.02
C ASP A 392 -4.80 14.83 -24.05
N ARG A 393 -4.44 16.04 -23.61
CA ARG A 393 -5.21 17.26 -23.89
C ARG A 393 -4.22 18.33 -24.32
N THR A 394 -3.63 18.13 -25.49
CA THR A 394 -3.13 19.25 -26.30
C THR A 394 -3.08 18.85 -27.78
N GLY A 395 -3.97 19.46 -28.58
CA GLY A 395 -3.71 19.74 -30.00
C GLY A 395 -4.58 19.00 -31.02
N ASP A 396 -5.80 19.49 -31.26
CA ASP A 396 -6.17 20.17 -32.52
C ASP A 396 -7.48 20.96 -32.34
#